data_AF-A0A2A4V223-F1
#
_entry.id   AF-A0A2A4V223-F1
#
_cell.length_a   1.000
_cell.length_b   1.000
_cell.length_c   1.000
_cell.angle_alpha   90.00
_cell.angle_beta   90.00
_cell.angle_gamma   90.00
#
_symmetry.space_group_name_H-M   'P 1'
#
loop_
_entity.id
_entity.type
_entity.pdbx_description
1 polymer ?
#
loop_
_entity_poly.entity_id
_entity_poly.type
_entity_poly.pdbx_seq_one_letter_code
_entity_poly.pdbx_strand_id
1 'polypeptide(L)' 'MDMIAVDLSAVPGAKVGSEVTLWGKGLPADEIAAAAQTISYELFCQLTPRVERMVNGAVI' A
#
# COMPACT_ATOMS: atom_id res chain seq x y z
N MET A 1 -1.36 -10.97 -12.08
CA MET A 1 -2.21 -9.77 -11.93
C MET A 1 -1.46 -8.90 -10.95
N ASP A 2 -0.96 -7.75 -11.42
CA ASP A 2 0.17 -7.07 -10.78
C ASP A 2 -0.01 -5.54 -10.76
N MET A 3 -1.23 -5.06 -11.08
CA MET A 3 -1.56 -3.64 -11.18
C MET A 3 -2.92 -3.34 -10.56
N ILE A 4 -3.05 -2.14 -10.02
CA ILE A 4 -4.31 -1.52 -9.57
C ILE A 4 -4.41 -0.13 -10.18
N ALA A 5 -5.63 0.42 -10.23
CA ALA A 5 -5.88 1.78 -10.68
C ALA A 5 -6.35 2.66 -9.50
N VAL A 6 -5.97 3.93 -9.54
CA VAL A 6 -6.39 4.95 -8.58
C VAL A 6 -6.84 6.20 -9.32
N ASP A 7 -7.83 6.91 -8.77
CA ASP A 7 -8.27 8.19 -9.30
C ASP A 7 -7.36 9.32 -8.78
N LEU A 8 -6.77 10.08 -9.70
CA LEU A 8 -5.85 11.18 -9.39
C LEU A 8 -6.49 12.56 -9.63
N SER A 9 -7.80 12.64 -9.90
CA SER A 9 -8.49 13.91 -10.20
C SER A 9 -8.32 14.97 -9.11
N ALA A 10 -8.14 14.54 -7.85
CA ALA A 10 -7.91 15.42 -6.70
C ALA A 10 -6.43 15.71 -6.39
N VAL A 11 -5.48 15.17 -7.17
CA VAL A 11 -4.03 15.25 -6.91
C VAL A 11 -3.29 15.78 -8.15
N PRO A 12 -3.41 17.09 -8.46
CA PRO A 12 -2.88 17.67 -9.71
C PRO A 12 -1.34 17.63 -9.82
N GLY A 13 -0.63 17.42 -8.71
CA GLY A 13 0.83 17.29 -8.68
C GLY A 13 1.34 15.86 -8.92
N ALA A 14 0.46 14.87 -9.02
CA ALA A 14 0.86 13.49 -9.25
C ALA A 14 1.46 13.31 -10.66
N LYS A 15 2.58 12.61 -10.73
CA LYS A 15 3.32 12.30 -11.96
C LYS A 15 3.86 10.88 -11.94
N VAL A 16 4.32 10.40 -13.09
CA VAL A 16 5.04 9.12 -13.18
C VAL A 16 6.22 9.13 -12.21
N GLY A 17 6.35 8.05 -11.42
CA GLY A 17 7.37 7.90 -10.38
C GLY A 17 7.01 8.54 -9.03
N SER A 18 5.81 9.11 -8.87
CA SER A 18 5.35 9.58 -7.56
C SER A 18 5.21 8.39 -6.59
N GLU A 19 5.71 8.57 -5.37
CA GLU A 19 5.55 7.59 -4.31
C GLU A 19 4.08 7.51 -3.86
N VAL A 20 3.60 6.29 -3.60
CA VAL A 20 2.23 6.02 -3.15
C VAL A 20 2.29 5.16 -1.89
N THR A 21 1.51 5.55 -0.88
CA THR A 21 1.32 4.74 0.33
C THR A 21 0.01 3.96 0.18
N LEU A 22 0.08 2.62 0.14
CA LEU A 22 -1.11 1.76 0.15
C LEU A 22 -1.68 1.61 1.57
N TRP A 23 -0.79 1.50 2.56
CA TRP A 23 -1.07 1.67 3.99
C TRP A 23 0.25 2.00 4.69
N GLY A 24 0.21 2.73 5.81
CA GLY A 24 1.39 3.13 6.56
C GLY A 24 1.25 4.50 7.22
N LYS A 25 2.32 5.30 7.18
CA LYS A 25 2.36 6.62 7.83
C LYS A 25 1.28 7.52 7.23
N GLY A 26 0.32 7.93 8.06
CA GLY A 26 -0.80 8.79 7.64
C GLY A 26 -1.97 8.07 6.97
N LEU A 27 -1.89 6.75 6.78
CA LEU A 27 -2.98 5.93 6.23
C LEU A 27 -3.02 4.56 6.95
N PRO A 28 -3.75 4.44 8.08
CA PRO A 28 -3.76 3.23 8.89
C PRO A 28 -4.25 1.99 8.11
N ALA A 29 -3.59 0.84 8.31
CA ALA A 29 -3.99 -0.40 7.65
C ALA A 29 -5.40 -0.88 8.02
N ASP A 30 -5.88 -0.56 9.23
CA ASP A 30 -7.24 -0.90 9.67
C ASP A 30 -8.32 -0.18 8.84
N GLU A 31 -8.06 1.06 8.41
CA GLU A 31 -8.99 1.81 7.55
C GLU A 31 -9.10 1.15 6.17
N ILE A 32 -7.96 0.72 5.62
CA ILE A 32 -7.89 0.01 4.34
C ILE A 32 -8.56 -1.36 4.44
N ALA A 33 -8.31 -2.09 5.52
CA ALA A 33 -8.92 -3.39 5.75
C ALA A 33 -10.46 -3.28 5.85
N ALA A 34 -10.96 -2.28 6.58
CA ALA A 34 -12.40 -2.03 6.66
C ALA A 34 -13.02 -1.72 5.28
N ALA A 35 -12.35 -0.90 4.46
CA ALA A 35 -12.78 -0.63 3.09
C ALA A 35 -12.75 -1.89 2.20
N ALA A 36 -11.80 -2.79 2.44
CA ALA A 36 -11.69 -4.08 1.77
C ALA A 36 -12.53 -5.20 2.42
N GLN A 37 -13.40 -4.87 3.39
CA GLN A 37 -14.26 -5.80 4.12
C GLN A 37 -13.50 -6.97 4.80
N THR A 38 -12.31 -6.68 5.33
CA THR A 38 -11.45 -7.62 6.05
C THR A 38 -10.85 -6.96 7.29
N ILE A 39 -9.88 -7.63 7.93
CA ILE A 39 -9.08 -7.14 9.05
C ILE A 39 -7.63 -6.91 8.60
N SER A 40 -6.92 -5.99 9.26
CA SER A 40 -5.54 -5.64 8.91
C SER A 40 -4.59 -6.83 8.96
N TYR A 41 -4.85 -7.80 9.85
CA TYR A 41 -4.11 -9.06 9.92
C TYR A 41 -4.06 -9.79 8.57
N GLU A 42 -5.17 -9.82 7.82
CA GLU A 42 -5.19 -10.46 6.51
C GLU A 42 -4.31 -9.71 5.50
N LEU A 43 -4.33 -8.37 5.50
CA LEU A 43 -3.46 -7.57 4.63
C LEU A 43 -1.98 -7.87 4.87
N PHE A 44 -1.57 -7.98 6.14
CA PHE A 44 -0.18 -8.29 6.49
C PHE A 44 0.20 -9.74 6.19
N CYS A 45 -0.66 -10.70 6.52
CA CYS A 45 -0.36 -12.13 6.37
C CYS A 45 -0.45 -12.62 4.91
N GLN A 46 -1.21 -11.93 4.05
CA GLN A 46 -1.32 -12.27 2.63
C GLN A 46 -0.29 -11.56 1.75
N LEU A 47 0.62 -10.76 2.33
CA LEU A 47 1.69 -10.12 1.57
C LEU A 47 2.66 -11.18 1.01
N THR A 48 2.59 -11.37 -0.32
CA THR A 48 3.40 -12.39 -1.01
C THR A 48 4.91 -12.05 -0.98
N PRO A 49 5.80 -13.04 -1.16
CA PRO A 49 7.26 -12.81 -1.21
C PRO A 49 7.75 -11.95 -2.39
N ARG A 50 6.88 -11.55 -3.32
CA ARG A 50 7.25 -10.74 -4.49
C ARG A 50 7.56 -9.29 -4.14
N VAL A 51 7.09 -8.82 -2.98
CA VAL A 51 7.31 -7.45 -2.51
C VAL A 51 8.55 -7.45 -1.63
N GLU A 52 9.51 -6.60 -1.99
CA GLU A 52 10.74 -6.39 -1.24
C GLU A 52 10.44 -5.83 0.16
N ARG A 53 11.09 -6.39 1.18
CA ARG A 53 10.94 -5.96 2.57
C ARG A 53 12.22 -5.27 3.01
N MET A 54 12.09 -4.10 3.62
CA MET A 54 13.22 -3.34 4.13
C MET A 54 13.10 -3.18 5.66
N VAL A 55 14.16 -3.53 6.38
CA VAL A 55 14.28 -3.37 7.84
C VAL A 55 15.48 -2.48 8.14
N ASN A 56 15.24 -1.32 8.74
CA ASN A 56 16.29 -0.33 9.05
C ASN A 56 17.17 0.04 7.84
N GLY A 57 16.58 0.07 6.65
CA GLY A 57 17.29 0.39 5.40
C GLY A 57 18.05 -0.78 4.76
N ALA A 58 18.02 -1.97 5.36
CA ALA A 58 18.53 -3.20 4.75
C ALA A 58 17.40 -4.00 4.12
N VAL A 59 17.63 -4.49 2.89
CA VAL A 59 16.72 -5.39 2.18
C VAL A 59 16.84 -6.80 2.76
N ILE A 60 15.72 -7.46 3.03
CA ILE A 60 15.64 -8.81 3.61
C ILE A 60 14.86 -9.80 2.74
#